data_AF-A0A1F5EID4-F1
#
_entry.id   AF-A0A1F5EID4-F1
#
_cell.length_a   1.000
_cell.length_b   1.000
_cell.length_c   1.000
_cell.angle_alpha   90.00
_cell.angle_beta   90.00
_cell.angle_gamma   90.00
#
_symmetry.space_group_name_H-M   'P 1'
#
loop_
_entity.id
_entity.type
_entity.pdbx_description
1 polymer ?
#
loop_
_entity_poly.entity_id
_entity_poly.type
_entity_poly.pdbx_seq_one_letter_code
_entity_poly.pdbx_strand_id
1 'polypeptide(L)'
;MKNKKTTPGLIIILTLTFLSMGIFATRASTEPLLVAESNNTILGEESLVTLVLQVKNLELDGSIFEDKAFIGLKDFGIEIVKQPVGRINPFRVVGVDDVAEEVVLTVPAPELEVVPADNNDSFFMLIDEGI
;
A
#
# COMPACT_ATOMS: atom_id res chain seq x y z
N MET A 1 11.23 29.29 -70.17
CA MET A 1 12.68 29.34 -69.86
C MET A 1 12.86 29.02 -68.37
N LYS A 2 13.45 27.88 -68.02
CA LYS A 2 13.64 27.49 -66.60
C LYS A 2 14.77 28.33 -65.99
N ASN A 3 14.49 29.05 -64.91
CA ASN A 3 15.47 29.83 -64.15
C ASN A 3 16.36 28.89 -63.33
N LYS A 4 17.41 28.35 -63.96
CA LYS A 4 18.36 27.37 -63.38
C LYS A 4 19.00 27.80 -62.04
N LYS A 5 18.88 29.08 -61.65
CA LYS A 5 19.40 29.64 -60.39
C LYS A 5 18.48 29.37 -59.19
N THR A 6 17.19 29.10 -59.37
CA THR A 6 16.25 28.81 -58.27
C THR A 6 16.20 27.33 -57.89
N THR A 7 16.59 26.45 -58.82
CA THR A 7 16.64 24.99 -58.63
C THR A 7 17.54 24.54 -57.47
N PRO A 8 18.79 25.03 -57.30
CA PRO A 8 19.62 24.60 -56.17
C PRO A 8 19.06 25.05 -54.82
N GLY A 9 18.44 26.24 -54.74
CA GLY A 9 17.83 26.74 -53.51
C GLY A 9 16.65 25.89 -53.04
N LEU A 10 15.79 25.44 -53.96
CA LEU A 10 14.65 24.59 -53.64
C LEU A 10 15.08 23.21 -53.12
N ILE A 11 16.14 22.63 -53.68
CA ILE A 11 16.68 21.33 -53.23
C ILE A 11 17.21 21.45 -51.80
N ILE A 12 17.94 22.53 -51.49
CA ILE A 12 18.49 22.76 -50.14
C ILE A 12 17.36 22.90 -49.11
N ILE A 13 16.29 23.61 -49.44
CA ILE A 13 15.14 23.77 -48.53
C ILE A 13 14.44 22.42 -48.30
N LEU A 14 14.25 21.64 -49.36
CA LEU A 14 13.62 20.32 -49.28
C LEU A 14 14.45 19.36 -48.40
N THR A 15 15.77 19.34 -48.58
CA THR A 15 16.66 18.47 -47.79
C THR A 15 16.71 18.90 -46.33
N LEU A 16 16.76 20.22 -46.04
CA LEU A 16 16.68 20.73 -44.66
C LEU A 16 15.37 20.36 -43.99
N THR A 17 14.25 20.46 -44.69
CA THR A 17 12.93 20.12 -44.15
C THR A 17 12.84 18.63 -43.83
N PHE A 18 13.29 17.78 -44.76
CA PHE A 18 13.30 16.32 -44.57
C PHE A 18 14.22 15.89 -43.41
N LEU A 19 15.39 16.50 -43.30
CA LEU A 19 16.35 16.23 -42.22
C LEU A 19 15.79 16.68 -40.86
N SER A 20 15.15 17.85 -40.81
CA SER A 20 14.51 18.37 -39.60
C SER A 20 13.36 17.48 -39.14
N MET A 21 12.54 17.02 -40.08
CA MET A 21 11.43 16.10 -39.81
C MET A 21 11.92 14.74 -39.30
N GLY A 22 13.03 14.21 -39.84
CA GLY A 22 13.63 12.96 -39.36
C GLY A 22 14.14 13.07 -37.92
N ILE A 23 14.79 14.18 -37.56
CA ILE A 23 15.26 14.43 -36.19
C ILE A 23 14.08 14.64 -35.22
N PHE A 24 12.99 15.26 -35.68
CA PHE A 24 11.79 15.46 -34.87
C PHE A 24 11.01 14.15 -34.66
N ALA A 25 10.92 13.30 -35.68
CA ALA A 25 10.22 12.02 -35.61
C ALA A 25 10.91 11.02 -34.66
N THR A 26 12.24 11.04 -34.56
CA THR A 26 12.98 10.21 -33.58
C THR A 26 12.91 10.75 -32.15
N ARG A 27 12.43 11.98 -31.98
CA ARG A 27 12.17 12.62 -30.68
C ARG A 27 10.73 12.49 -30.20
N ALA A 28 9.85 11.92 -31.02
CA ALA A 28 8.53 11.51 -30.56
C ALA A 28 8.71 10.34 -29.60
N SER A 29 8.87 10.66 -28.31
CA SER A 29 8.88 9.69 -27.23
C SER A 29 7.62 8.84 -27.32
N THR A 30 7.81 7.56 -27.61
CA THR A 30 6.80 6.54 -27.34
C THR A 30 6.65 6.47 -25.83
N GLU A 31 5.76 7.29 -25.27
CA GLU A 31 5.31 7.15 -23.88
C GLU A 31 4.91 5.67 -23.70
N PRO A 32 5.58 4.92 -22.80
CA PRO A 32 5.20 3.54 -22.57
C PRO A 32 3.77 3.53 -22.03
N LEU A 33 2.90 2.76 -22.69
CA LEU A 33 1.60 2.41 -22.15
C LEU A 33 1.83 1.84 -20.75
N LEU A 34 1.19 2.42 -19.73
CA LEU A 34 1.24 1.90 -18.37
C LEU A 34 0.59 0.51 -18.33
N VAL A 35 1.39 -0.52 -18.51
CA VAL A 35 1.05 -1.89 -18.16
C VAL A 35 1.30 -2.01 -16.66
N ALA A 36 0.25 -2.33 -15.90
CA ALA A 36 0.41 -2.72 -14.51
C ALA A 36 1.19 -4.05 -14.48
N GLU A 37 2.47 -3.97 -14.14
CA GLU A 37 3.25 -5.14 -13.78
C GLU A 37 2.78 -5.61 -12.40
N SER A 38 1.92 -6.64 -12.37
CA SER A 38 1.66 -7.35 -11.12
C SER A 38 2.90 -8.18 -10.79
N ASN A 39 3.82 -7.59 -10.04
CA ASN A 39 4.88 -8.33 -9.37
C ASN A 39 4.25 -9.20 -8.27
N ASN A 40 3.63 -10.31 -8.65
CA ASN A 40 3.32 -11.41 -7.75
C ASN A 40 4.61 -12.16 -7.43
N THR A 41 5.55 -11.47 -6.78
CA THR A 41 6.58 -12.14 -6.02
C THR A 41 5.86 -12.73 -4.81
N ILE A 42 5.66 -14.06 -4.82
CA ILE A 42 5.34 -14.78 -3.59
C ILE A 42 6.56 -14.58 -2.70
N LEU A 43 6.48 -13.56 -1.84
CA LEU A 43 7.42 -13.28 -0.78
C LEU A 43 7.39 -14.51 0.13
N GLY A 44 8.33 -15.43 -0.11
CA GLY A 44 8.49 -16.62 0.71
C GLY A 44 8.67 -16.24 2.18
N GLU A 45 8.33 -17.17 3.07
CA GLU A 45 8.33 -16.99 4.53
C GLU A 45 9.65 -16.37 5.05
N GLU A 46 10.78 -16.72 4.42
CA GLU A 46 12.09 -16.14 4.71
C GLU A 46 12.17 -14.62 4.47
N SER A 47 11.54 -14.11 3.40
CA SER A 47 11.52 -12.67 3.09
C SER A 47 10.64 -11.87 4.06
N LEU A 48 9.61 -12.50 4.62
CA LEU A 48 8.77 -11.88 5.64
C LEU A 48 9.52 -11.86 6.98
N VAL A 49 10.22 -12.93 7.35
CA VAL A 49 11.05 -12.97 8.56
C VAL A 49 12.18 -11.95 8.48
N THR A 50 12.86 -11.81 7.34
CA THR A 50 13.91 -10.79 7.18
C THR A 50 13.35 -9.37 7.24
N LEU A 51 12.18 -9.12 6.65
CA LEU A 51 11.49 -7.83 6.76
C LEU A 51 11.09 -7.51 8.20
N VAL A 52 10.55 -8.49 8.93
CA VAL A 52 10.18 -8.32 10.34
C VAL A 52 11.41 -8.05 11.21
N LEU A 53 12.54 -8.74 10.96
CA LEU A 53 13.80 -8.46 11.65
C LEU A 53 14.34 -7.06 11.33
N GLN A 54 14.18 -6.60 10.09
CA GLN A 54 14.59 -5.26 9.66
C GLN A 54 13.73 -4.17 10.33
N VAL A 55 12.41 -4.38 10.44
CA VAL A 55 11.50 -3.45 11.14
C VAL A 55 11.72 -3.47 12.66
N LYS A 56 12.05 -4.63 13.25
CA LYS A 56 12.34 -4.73 14.69
C LYS A 56 13.51 -3.84 15.14
N ASN A 57 14.48 -3.61 14.26
CA ASN A 57 15.64 -2.76 14.53
C ASN A 57 15.46 -1.31 14.04
N LEU A 58 14.24 -0.92 13.65
CA LEU A 58 13.94 0.46 13.31
C LEU A 58 13.79 1.27 14.60
N GLU A 59 14.86 1.95 15.01
CA GLU A 59 14.76 2.99 16.03
C GLU A 59 14.11 4.22 15.41
N LEU A 60 12.92 4.58 15.91
CA LEU A 60 12.24 5.80 15.50
C LEU A 60 12.92 6.99 16.20
N ASP A 61 13.56 7.84 15.42
CA ASP A 61 14.13 9.09 15.93
C ASP A 61 12.99 10.05 16.33
N GLY A 62 12.90 10.30 17.63
CA GLY A 62 11.91 11.22 18.21
C GLY A 62 12.24 12.70 18.01
N SER A 63 13.39 13.04 17.43
CA SER A 63 13.82 14.42 17.22
C SER A 63 12.82 15.26 16.41
N ILE A 64 12.05 14.63 15.53
CA ILE A 64 10.99 15.31 14.76
C ILE A 64 9.91 15.94 15.66
N PHE A 65 9.68 15.39 16.85
CA PHE A 65 8.71 15.94 17.81
C PHE A 65 9.26 17.16 18.56
N GLU A 66 10.57 17.40 18.53
CA GLU A 66 11.23 18.56 19.13
C GLU A 66 11.33 19.75 18.16
N ASP A 67 11.07 19.52 16.87
CA ASP A 67 11.10 20.57 15.84
C ASP A 67 10.01 21.62 16.12
N LYS A 68 10.38 22.90 16.07
CA LYS A 68 9.43 24.02 16.19
C LYS A 68 8.31 23.96 15.16
N ALA A 69 8.58 23.45 13.96
CA ALA A 69 7.58 23.26 12.92
C ALA A 69 6.56 22.18 13.31
N PHE A 70 6.99 21.10 13.95
CA PHE A 70 6.11 20.04 14.45
C PHE A 70 5.28 20.55 15.64
N ILE A 71 5.92 21.22 16.61
CA ILE A 71 5.22 21.82 17.77
C ILE A 71 4.21 22.88 17.33
N GLY A 72 4.49 23.60 16.24
CA GLY A 72 3.59 24.58 15.65
C GLY A 72 2.45 23.98 14.82
N LEU A 73 2.43 22.66 14.57
CA LEU A 73 1.39 22.01 13.80
C LEU A 73 0.11 21.94 14.64
N LYS A 74 -0.82 22.84 14.32
CA LYS A 74 -2.15 22.85 14.93
C LYS A 74 -3.03 21.88 14.16
N ASP A 75 -3.63 20.93 14.85
CA ASP A 75 -4.70 20.11 14.28
C ASP A 75 -5.90 21.01 13.95
N PHE A 76 -6.39 20.90 12.72
CA PHE A 76 -7.58 21.62 12.22
C PHE A 76 -8.81 20.71 12.16
N GLY A 77 -8.83 19.65 12.98
CA GLY A 77 -10.00 18.82 13.18
C GLY A 77 -11.25 19.67 13.39
N ILE A 78 -12.23 19.50 12.50
CA ILE A 78 -13.57 20.05 12.67
C ILE A 78 -14.45 19.02 13.37
N GLU A 79 -15.29 19.47 14.29
CA GLU A 79 -16.28 18.59 14.90
C GLU A 79 -17.29 18.16 13.83
N ILE A 80 -17.30 16.86 13.51
CA ILE A 80 -18.25 16.31 12.54
C ILE A 80 -19.58 16.12 13.24
N VAL A 81 -20.54 16.99 12.94
CA VAL A 81 -21.92 16.82 13.38
C VAL A 81 -22.47 15.49 12.86
N LYS A 82 -23.24 14.78 13.71
CA LYS A 82 -23.87 13.52 13.31
C LYS A 82 -24.77 13.76 12.10
N GLN A 83 -24.42 13.12 11.00
CA GLN A 83 -25.25 13.16 9.79
C GLN A 83 -26.40 12.15 9.95
N PRO A 84 -27.65 12.52 9.64
CA PRO A 84 -28.74 11.56 9.56
C PRO A 84 -28.44 10.54 8.45
N VAL A 85 -28.61 9.26 8.77
CA VAL A 85 -28.42 8.03 7.95
C VAL A 85 -27.72 8.20 6.59
N GLY A 86 -26.58 7.50 6.43
CA GLY A 86 -25.83 7.48 5.17
C GLY A 86 -26.66 6.97 3.98
N ARG A 87 -26.23 7.32 2.77
CA ARG A 87 -26.85 6.76 1.54
C ARG A 87 -26.70 5.25 1.54
N ILE A 88 -27.67 4.56 0.94
CA ILE A 88 -27.55 3.12 0.63
C ILE A 88 -26.22 2.89 -0.10
N ASN A 89 -25.48 1.87 0.32
CA ASN A 89 -24.20 1.52 -0.26
C ASN A 89 -24.36 1.26 -1.78
N PRO A 90 -23.79 2.10 -2.66
CA PRO A 90 -23.90 1.91 -4.12
C PRO A 90 -23.07 0.71 -4.61
N PHE A 91 -22.23 0.13 -3.74
CA PHE A 91 -21.48 -1.08 -3.97
C PHE A 91 -22.14 -2.33 -3.36
N ARG A 92 -23.38 -2.22 -2.83
CA ARG A 92 -24.13 -3.40 -2.40
C ARG A 92 -24.40 -4.28 -3.62
N VAL A 93 -23.99 -5.54 -3.53
CA VAL A 93 -24.17 -6.52 -4.61
C VAL A 93 -25.66 -6.64 -4.94
N VAL A 94 -26.01 -6.44 -6.21
CA VAL A 94 -27.39 -6.54 -6.69
C VAL A 94 -27.78 -8.02 -6.70
N GLY A 95 -28.90 -8.36 -6.03
CA GLY A 95 -29.43 -9.72 -5.98
C GLY A 95 -29.13 -10.51 -4.70
N VAL A 96 -28.50 -9.89 -3.70
CA VAL A 96 -28.55 -10.38 -2.32
C VAL A 96 -29.66 -9.60 -1.64
N ASP A 97 -30.84 -10.21 -1.50
CA ASP A 97 -31.94 -9.60 -0.74
C ASP A 97 -31.47 -9.29 0.67
N ASP A 98 -31.90 -8.13 1.18
CA ASP A 98 -31.55 -7.57 2.48
C ASP A 98 -31.96 -8.51 3.63
N VAL A 99 -31.18 -9.56 3.86
CA VAL A 99 -31.05 -10.10 5.20
C VAL A 99 -30.15 -9.12 5.91
N ALA A 100 -30.77 -8.25 6.70
CA ALA A 100 -30.13 -7.59 7.81
C ALA A 100 -29.65 -8.65 8.81
N GLU A 101 -28.72 -9.51 8.39
CA GLU A 101 -27.82 -10.14 9.34
C GLU A 101 -26.94 -8.98 9.78
N GLU A 102 -27.17 -8.51 11.00
CA GLU A 102 -26.04 -8.16 11.82
C GLU A 102 -25.02 -9.27 11.61
N VAL A 103 -23.99 -9.00 10.81
CA VAL A 103 -22.73 -9.71 10.93
C VAL A 103 -22.22 -9.30 12.30
N VAL A 104 -22.82 -9.92 13.32
CA VAL A 104 -22.20 -10.09 14.62
C VAL A 104 -20.93 -10.81 14.22
N LEU A 105 -19.83 -10.05 14.18
CA LEU A 105 -18.53 -10.63 14.38
C LEU A 105 -18.62 -11.23 15.78
N THR A 106 -19.19 -12.43 15.90
CA THR A 106 -18.88 -13.33 17.00
C THR A 106 -17.43 -13.69 16.73
N VAL A 107 -16.53 -12.76 17.06
CA VAL A 107 -15.24 -13.14 17.59
C VAL A 107 -15.63 -14.12 18.70
N PRO A 108 -15.39 -15.44 18.56
CA PRO A 108 -15.54 -16.30 19.70
C PRO A 108 -14.66 -15.63 20.75
N ALA A 109 -15.29 -15.12 21.82
CA ALA A 109 -14.53 -14.70 22.99
C ALA A 109 -13.57 -15.87 23.25
N PRO A 110 -12.25 -15.61 23.42
CA PRO A 110 -11.35 -16.68 23.77
C PRO A 110 -12.02 -17.39 24.94
N GLU A 111 -12.41 -18.64 24.70
CA GLU A 111 -13.03 -19.45 25.72
C GLU A 111 -12.04 -19.36 26.87
N LEU A 112 -12.44 -18.68 27.95
CA LEU A 112 -11.69 -18.72 29.17
C LEU A 112 -11.83 -20.17 29.59
N GLU A 113 -10.90 -20.99 29.13
CA GLU A 113 -10.64 -22.29 29.68
C GLU A 113 -10.45 -21.98 31.17
N VAL A 114 -11.50 -22.25 31.95
CA VAL A 114 -11.41 -22.24 33.39
C VAL A 114 -10.47 -23.40 33.69
N VAL A 115 -9.17 -23.12 33.69
CA VAL A 115 -8.15 -24.02 34.21
C VAL A 115 -8.61 -24.30 35.64
N PRO A 116 -9.09 -25.52 35.96
CA PRO A 116 -9.44 -25.82 37.33
C PRO A 116 -8.18 -25.58 38.16
N ALA A 117 -8.36 -24.83 39.26
CA ALA A 117 -7.30 -24.51 40.19
C ALA A 117 -6.51 -25.79 40.50
N ASP A 118 -5.23 -25.70 40.16
CA ASP A 118 -4.13 -26.54 40.59
C ASP A 118 -4.43 -27.32 41.87
N ASN A 119 -4.75 -28.60 41.70
CA ASN A 119 -4.72 -29.59 42.76
C ASN A 119 -3.52 -30.53 42.55
N ASN A 120 -2.32 -29.95 42.45
CA ASN A 120 -1.05 -30.67 42.58
C ASN A 120 -0.58 -30.85 44.05
N ASP A 121 -1.50 -30.95 45.00
CA ASP A 121 -1.19 -31.41 46.37
C ASP A 121 -0.93 -32.93 46.45
N SER A 122 -0.44 -33.56 45.38
CA SER A 122 -0.15 -35.00 45.33
C SER A 122 1.24 -35.35 44.80
N PHE A 123 2.13 -34.37 44.57
CA PHE A 123 3.46 -34.63 44.00
C PHE A 123 4.65 -34.52 44.98
N PHE A 124 4.40 -34.25 46.27
CA PHE A 124 5.46 -34.15 47.30
C PHE A 124 5.19 -35.03 48.53
N MET A 125 4.96 -36.32 48.34
CA MET A 125 4.94 -37.28 49.47
C MET A 125 5.57 -38.64 49.12
N LEU A 126 6.81 -38.64 48.61
CA LEU A 126 7.68 -39.83 48.60
C LEU A 126 9.17 -39.47 48.69
N ILE A 127 9.56 -38.62 49.65
CA ILE A 127 10.94 -38.56 50.14
C ILE A 127 10.91 -38.41 51.66
N ASP A 128 10.48 -39.47 52.37
CA ASP A 128 10.98 -39.79 53.71
C ASP A 128 10.49 -41.18 54.13
N GLU A 129 11.20 -42.23 53.71
CA GLU A 129 11.46 -43.37 54.60
C GLU A 129 12.88 -43.84 54.30
N GLY A 130 13.80 -43.51 55.21
CA GLY A 130 15.15 -44.06 55.20
C GLY A 130 15.16 -45.51 55.66
N ILE A 131 15.91 -46.35 54.93
CA ILE A 131 16.86 -47.39 55.34
C ILE A 131 17.75 -47.68 54.12
#